data_AF-A0A8T5N238-F1
#
_entry.id   AF-A0A8T5N238-F1
#
_cell.length_a   1.000
_cell.length_b   1.000
_cell.length_c   1.000
_cell.angle_alpha   90.00
_cell.angle_beta   90.00
_cell.angle_gamma   90.00
#
_symmetry.space_group_name_H-M   'P 1'
#
loop_
_entity.id
_entity.type
_entity.pdbx_description
1 polymer ?
#
loop_
_entity_poly.entity_id
_entity_poly.type
_entity_poly.pdbx_seq_one_letter_code
_entity_poly.pdbx_strand_id
1 'polypeptide(L)'
;MENLNQDESFKIILEYLKSNHEALKLLWQKIDILEKKLTEKVDLDFKKKLEKKKIILSDEERKKRRDRWNKMMEEARKEYPNAWKSWKESQDKELLTLHNEGKSIEEITKIMGRNPNSITMRLENKHGIVMEDPKNE
;
A
#
# COMPACT_ATOMS: atom_id res chain seq x y z
N MET A 1 -16.47 -6.16 -76.01
CA MET A 1 -16.09 -7.20 -75.02
C MET A 1 -15.67 -6.54 -73.69
N GLU A 2 -16.44 -5.57 -73.17
CA GLU A 2 -16.10 -4.86 -71.92
C GLU A 2 -17.12 -5.08 -70.77
N ASN A 3 -18.36 -5.49 -71.07
CA ASN A 3 -19.41 -5.67 -70.05
C ASN A 3 -19.28 -6.96 -69.20
N LEU A 4 -18.51 -7.96 -69.65
CA LEU A 4 -18.27 -9.20 -68.90
C LEU A 4 -17.27 -9.01 -67.75
N ASN A 5 -16.48 -7.93 -67.75
CA ASN A 5 -15.42 -7.67 -66.78
C ASN A 5 -15.91 -6.81 -65.60
N GLN A 6 -16.91 -5.96 -65.82
CA GLN A 6 -17.52 -5.14 -64.76
C GLN A 6 -18.39 -5.96 -63.81
N ASP A 7 -19.15 -6.95 -64.31
CA ASP A 7 -20.07 -7.75 -63.48
C ASP A 7 -19.32 -8.66 -62.50
N GLU A 8 -18.18 -9.21 -62.93
CA GLU A 8 -17.31 -10.01 -62.06
C GLU A 8 -16.61 -9.14 -61.00
N SER A 9 -16.17 -7.94 -61.38
CA SER A 9 -15.62 -6.96 -60.42
C SER A 9 -16.63 -6.56 -59.34
N PHE A 10 -17.91 -6.42 -59.71
CA PHE A 10 -18.98 -6.07 -58.79
C PHE A 10 -19.29 -7.21 -57.81
N LYS A 11 -19.29 -8.47 -58.26
CA LYS A 11 -19.44 -9.65 -57.38
C LYS A 11 -18.32 -9.72 -56.34
N ILE A 12 -17.07 -9.50 -56.75
CA ILE A 12 -15.91 -9.49 -55.85
C ILE A 12 -16.06 -8.41 -54.78
N ILE A 13 -16.46 -7.19 -55.17
CA ILE A 13 -16.71 -6.08 -54.24
C ILE A 13 -17.85 -6.42 -53.27
N LEU A 14 -18.96 -7.00 -53.77
CA LEU A 14 -20.08 -7.41 -52.93
C LEU A 14 -19.70 -8.52 -51.94
N GLU A 15 -18.91 -9.51 -52.35
CA GLU A 15 -18.43 -10.58 -51.48
C GLU A 15 -17.47 -10.06 -50.41
N TYR A 16 -16.59 -9.14 -50.78
CA TYR A 16 -15.71 -8.42 -49.85
C TYR A 16 -16.53 -7.62 -48.82
N LEU A 17 -17.54 -6.86 -49.27
CA LEU A 17 -18.43 -6.10 -48.39
C LEU A 17 -19.23 -7.00 -47.43
N LYS A 18 -19.73 -8.14 -47.90
CA LYS A 18 -20.42 -9.14 -47.05
C LYS A 18 -19.47 -9.73 -46.01
N SER A 19 -18.28 -10.12 -46.42
CA SER A 19 -17.25 -10.66 -45.52
C SER A 19 -16.86 -9.64 -44.44
N ASN A 20 -16.71 -8.36 -44.82
CA ASN A 20 -16.46 -7.27 -43.88
C ASN A 20 -17.63 -7.02 -42.94
N HIS A 21 -18.87 -7.11 -43.41
CA HIS A 21 -20.05 -6.97 -42.57
C HIS A 21 -20.12 -8.07 -41.49
N GLU A 22 -19.87 -9.32 -41.87
CA GLU A 22 -19.80 -10.43 -40.91
C GLU A 22 -18.62 -10.28 -39.94
N ALA A 23 -17.46 -9.82 -40.41
CA ALA A 23 -16.32 -9.52 -39.55
C ALA A 23 -16.66 -8.42 -38.51
N LEU A 24 -17.33 -7.36 -38.92
CA LEU A 24 -17.79 -6.30 -38.02
C LEU A 24 -18.78 -6.85 -36.99
N LYS A 25 -19.73 -7.69 -37.40
CA LYS A 25 -20.70 -8.33 -36.51
C LYS A 25 -20.02 -9.19 -35.44
N LEU A 26 -19.01 -9.97 -35.81
CA LEU A 26 -18.20 -10.76 -34.88
C LEU A 26 -17.44 -9.86 -33.89
N LEU A 27 -16.89 -8.74 -34.35
CA LEU A 27 -16.22 -7.77 -33.48
C LEU A 27 -17.18 -7.17 -32.45
N TRP A 28 -18.39 -6.78 -32.86
CA TRP A 28 -19.42 -6.29 -31.95
C TRP A 28 -19.80 -7.32 -30.89
N GLN A 29 -20.03 -8.58 -31.28
CA GLN A 29 -20.30 -9.66 -30.33
C GLN A 29 -19.15 -9.86 -29.33
N LYS A 30 -17.90 -9.71 -29.79
CA LYS A 30 -16.72 -9.81 -28.93
C LYS A 30 -16.64 -8.65 -27.93
N ILE A 31 -17.01 -7.44 -28.33
CA ILE A 31 -17.10 -6.27 -27.45
C ILE A 31 -18.13 -6.53 -26.35
N ASP A 32 -19.34 -6.98 -26.69
CA ASP A 32 -20.39 -7.30 -25.71
C ASP A 32 -19.93 -8.33 -24.67
N ILE A 33 -19.21 -9.36 -25.11
CA ILE A 33 -18.64 -10.39 -24.22
C ILE A 33 -17.59 -9.78 -23.29
N LEU A 34 -16.73 -8.89 -23.79
CA LEU A 34 -15.70 -8.24 -22.99
C LEU A 34 -16.32 -7.31 -21.94
N GLU A 35 -17.36 -6.56 -22.29
CA GLU A 35 -18.09 -5.69 -21.36
C GLU A 35 -18.74 -6.49 -20.23
N LYS A 36 -19.37 -7.63 -20.55
CA LYS A 36 -19.93 -8.56 -19.55
C LYS A 36 -18.84 -9.08 -18.60
N LYS A 37 -17.73 -9.57 -19.14
CA LYS A 37 -16.58 -10.07 -18.34
C LYS A 37 -15.99 -8.98 -17.45
N LEU A 38 -15.90 -7.75 -17.95
CA LEU A 38 -15.41 -6.62 -17.16
C LEU A 38 -16.35 -6.34 -15.98
N THR A 39 -17.66 -6.33 -16.23
CA THR A 39 -18.69 -6.11 -15.19
C THR A 39 -18.65 -7.20 -14.12
N GLU A 40 -18.61 -8.48 -14.52
CA GLU A 40 -18.48 -9.61 -13.59
C GLU A 40 -17.22 -9.53 -12.73
N LYS A 41 -16.09 -9.10 -13.31
CA LYS A 41 -14.83 -8.94 -12.58
C LYS A 41 -14.93 -7.83 -11.54
N VAL A 42 -15.52 -6.69 -11.89
CA VAL A 42 -15.73 -5.57 -10.96
C VAL A 42 -16.62 -6.00 -9.79
N ASP A 43 -17.70 -6.72 -10.06
CA ASP A 43 -18.60 -7.26 -9.03
C ASP A 43 -17.89 -8.27 -8.11
N LEU A 44 -17.04 -9.12 -8.66
CA LEU A 44 -16.24 -10.08 -7.91
C LEU A 44 -15.27 -9.37 -6.96
N ASP A 45 -14.58 -8.33 -7.44
CA ASP A 45 -13.63 -7.56 -6.63
C ASP A 45 -14.35 -6.79 -5.52
N PHE A 46 -15.54 -6.26 -5.79
CA PHE A 46 -16.38 -5.63 -4.79
C PHE A 46 -16.83 -6.63 -3.70
N LYS A 47 -17.28 -7.83 -4.09
CA LYS A 47 -17.64 -8.91 -3.15
C LYS A 47 -16.47 -9.33 -2.27
N LYS A 48 -15.28 -9.53 -2.86
CA LYS A 48 -14.05 -9.85 -2.10
C LYS A 48 -13.70 -8.78 -1.08
N LYS A 49 -13.85 -7.49 -1.43
CA LYS A 49 -13.61 -6.36 -0.53
C LYS A 49 -14.59 -6.36 0.65
N LEU A 50 -15.86 -6.69 0.41
CA LEU A 50 -16.87 -6.82 1.45
C LEU A 50 -16.62 -8.02 2.37
N GLU A 51 -16.24 -9.17 1.83
CA GLU A 51 -15.87 -10.36 2.64
C GLU A 51 -14.67 -10.08 3.54
N LYS A 52 -13.62 -9.45 3.02
CA LYS A 52 -12.47 -8.99 3.83
C LYS A 52 -12.90 -8.04 4.95
N LYS A 53 -13.87 -7.16 4.69
CA LYS A 53 -14.42 -6.23 5.70
C LYS A 53 -15.33 -6.93 6.72
N LYS A 54 -16.00 -8.04 6.34
CA LYS A 54 -16.82 -8.88 7.23
C LYS A 54 -16.00 -9.71 8.21
N ILE A 55 -14.69 -9.86 8.01
CA ILE A 55 -13.77 -10.36 9.05
C ILE A 55 -13.60 -9.27 10.11
N ILE A 56 -14.70 -8.98 10.79
CA ILE A 56 -14.75 -8.15 11.98
C ILE A 56 -14.31 -9.10 13.09
N LEU A 57 -13.15 -8.83 13.70
CA LEU A 57 -12.70 -9.62 14.84
C LEU A 57 -13.80 -9.70 15.89
N SER A 58 -13.99 -10.89 16.46
CA SER A 58 -14.85 -11.05 17.63
C SER A 58 -14.37 -10.16 18.76
N ASP A 59 -15.26 -9.78 19.68
CA ASP A 59 -14.87 -8.94 20.82
C ASP A 59 -13.84 -9.64 21.72
N GLU A 60 -13.89 -10.96 21.83
CA GLU A 60 -12.87 -11.79 22.48
C GLU A 60 -11.53 -11.72 21.76
N GLU A 61 -11.50 -11.80 20.43
CA GLU A 61 -10.26 -11.69 19.66
C GLU A 61 -9.65 -10.29 19.75
N ARG A 62 -10.48 -9.25 19.73
CA ARG A 62 -10.07 -7.85 19.97
C ARG A 62 -9.47 -7.70 21.36
N LYS A 63 -10.11 -8.28 22.39
CA LYS A 63 -9.60 -8.29 23.76
C LYS A 63 -8.25 -9.00 23.83
N LYS A 64 -8.13 -10.22 23.29
CA LYS A 64 -6.87 -10.96 23.24
C LYS A 64 -5.75 -10.19 22.55
N ARG A 65 -6.05 -9.44 21.47
CA ARG A 65 -5.05 -8.58 20.80
C ARG A 65 -4.61 -7.42 21.69
N ARG A 66 -5.54 -6.73 22.36
CA ARG A 66 -5.21 -5.66 23.31
C ARG A 66 -4.36 -6.16 24.48
N ASP A 67 -4.70 -7.31 25.05
CA ASP A 67 -3.96 -7.88 26.17
C ASP A 67 -2.52 -8.26 25.76
N ARG A 68 -2.35 -8.85 24.57
CA ARG A 68 -1.00 -9.10 24.00
C ARG A 68 -0.22 -7.81 23.80
N TRP A 69 -0.85 -6.77 23.25
CA TRP A 69 -0.23 -5.46 23.05
C TRP A 69 0.21 -4.83 24.37
N ASN A 70 -0.66 -4.84 25.38
CA ASN A 70 -0.36 -4.31 26.71
C ASN A 70 0.82 -5.05 27.35
N LYS A 71 0.83 -6.38 27.27
CA LYS A 71 1.95 -7.20 27.75
C LYS A 71 3.27 -6.85 27.06
N MET A 72 3.28 -6.73 25.73
CA MET A 72 4.47 -6.32 24.98
C MET A 72 4.94 -4.91 25.39
N MET A 73 4.02 -3.97 25.59
CA MET A 73 4.38 -2.63 26.05
C MET A 73 4.94 -2.62 27.47
N GLU A 74 4.37 -3.40 28.39
CA GLU A 74 4.87 -3.53 29.76
C GLU A 74 6.27 -4.14 29.79
N GLU A 75 6.53 -5.16 28.98
CA GLU A 75 7.86 -5.75 28.83
C GLU A 75 8.87 -4.74 28.30
N ALA A 76 8.53 -4.00 27.23
CA ALA A 76 9.40 -2.96 26.69
C ALA A 76 9.67 -1.82 27.69
N ARG A 77 8.69 -1.50 28.55
CA ARG A 77 8.83 -0.46 29.58
C ARG A 77 9.72 -0.84 30.75
N LYS A 78 10.07 -2.13 30.92
CA LYS A 78 11.10 -2.56 31.88
C LYS A 78 12.49 -2.06 31.47
N GLU A 79 12.77 -2.03 30.18
CA GLU A 79 14.06 -1.58 29.63
C GLU A 79 14.03 -0.07 29.32
N TYR A 80 12.94 0.43 28.73
CA TYR A 80 12.77 1.82 28.35
C TYR A 80 11.46 2.39 28.92
N PRO A 81 11.48 3.07 30.09
CA PRO A 81 10.27 3.55 30.79
C PRO A 81 9.34 4.43 29.95
N ASN A 82 9.86 5.07 28.90
CA ASN A 82 9.13 5.93 27.98
C ASN A 82 8.91 5.30 26.59
N ALA A 83 9.07 3.97 26.46
CA ALA A 83 8.74 3.24 25.23
C ALA A 83 7.29 3.49 24.80
N TRP A 84 7.08 3.72 23.50
CA TRP A 84 5.78 3.93 22.85
C TRP A 84 4.96 5.11 23.40
N LYS A 85 5.53 5.95 24.28
CA LYS A 85 4.91 7.21 24.70
C LYS A 85 5.12 8.25 23.62
N SER A 86 4.10 9.07 23.37
CA SER A 86 4.22 10.22 22.47
C SER A 86 5.34 11.17 22.92
N TRP A 87 6.01 11.79 21.95
CA TRP A 87 7.02 12.82 22.19
C TRP A 87 6.35 14.15 22.51
N LYS A 88 6.77 14.81 23.59
CA LYS A 88 6.38 16.18 23.90
C LYS A 88 7.40 17.15 23.32
N GLU A 89 6.97 18.37 23.02
CA GLU A 89 7.88 19.41 22.50
C GLU A 89 9.03 19.73 23.48
N SER A 90 8.80 19.64 24.80
CA SER A 90 9.85 19.78 25.80
C SER A 90 10.93 18.69 25.68
N GLN A 91 10.54 17.46 25.31
CA GLN A 91 11.46 16.35 25.10
C GLN A 91 12.24 16.50 23.80
N ASP A 92 11.66 17.10 22.77
CA ASP A 92 12.40 17.42 21.54
C ASP A 92 13.50 18.45 21.84
N LYS A 93 13.21 19.47 22.65
CA LYS A 93 14.22 20.45 23.08
C LYS A 93 15.32 19.80 23.91
N GLU A 94 14.95 18.96 24.87
CA GLU A 94 15.91 18.20 25.68
C GLU A 94 16.79 17.30 24.81
N LEU A 95 16.20 16.56 23.85
CA LEU A 95 16.91 15.70 22.92
C LEU A 95 17.96 16.48 22.12
N LEU A 96 17.59 17.64 21.58
CA LEU A 96 18.51 18.51 20.84
C LEU A 96 19.64 19.02 21.72
N THR A 97 19.34 19.44 22.95
CA THR A 97 20.38 19.88 23.90
C THR A 97 21.37 18.75 24.18
N LEU A 98 20.89 17.54 24.50
CA LEU A 98 21.76 16.40 24.78
C LEU A 98 22.62 16.02 23.56
N HIS A 99 22.04 16.05 22.37
CA HIS A 99 22.77 15.81 21.13
C HIS A 99 23.85 16.87 20.88
N ASN A 100 23.52 18.16 21.07
CA ASN A 100 24.46 19.27 20.89
C ASN A 100 25.58 19.29 21.95
N GLU A 101 25.33 18.72 23.14
CA GLU A 101 26.36 18.46 24.15
C GLU A 101 27.34 17.35 23.73
N GLY A 102 27.09 16.65 22.61
CA GLY A 102 27.93 15.57 22.09
C GLY A 102 27.68 14.21 22.74
N LYS A 103 26.53 14.02 23.42
CA LYS A 103 26.19 12.74 24.04
C LYS A 103 25.87 11.68 22.99
N SER A 104 26.28 10.44 23.26
CA SER A 104 25.98 9.31 22.37
C SER A 104 24.49 8.93 22.42
N ILE A 105 24.01 8.21 21.42
CA ILE A 105 22.63 7.71 21.40
C ILE A 105 22.35 6.81 22.60
N GLU A 106 23.32 6.00 23.03
CA GLU A 106 23.19 5.14 24.22
C GLU A 106 23.04 5.96 25.51
N GLU A 107 23.74 7.08 25.63
CA GLU A 107 23.63 7.98 26.78
C GLU A 107 22.27 8.68 26.78
N ILE A 108 21.85 9.22 25.63
CA ILE A 108 20.53 9.85 25.47
C ILE A 108 19.41 8.86 25.76
N THR A 109 19.56 7.61 25.31
CA THR A 109 18.64 6.49 25.58
C THR A 109 18.47 6.27 27.08
N LYS A 110 19.57 6.25 27.85
CA LYS A 110 19.54 6.08 29.32
C LYS A 110 18.90 7.28 30.01
N ILE A 111 19.23 8.50 29.59
CA ILE A 111 18.71 9.74 30.19
C ILE A 111 17.20 9.88 29.94
N MET A 112 16.77 9.73 28.70
CA MET A 112 15.37 9.93 28.30
C MET A 112 14.50 8.70 28.56
N GLY A 113 15.10 7.54 28.85
CA GLY A 113 14.41 6.26 29.05
C GLY A 113 13.63 5.81 27.81
N ARG A 114 14.13 6.12 26.61
CA ARG A 114 13.50 5.81 25.31
C ARG A 114 14.43 4.92 24.51
N ASN A 115 13.84 4.06 23.68
CA ASN A 115 14.59 3.15 22.81
C ASN A 115 15.52 3.92 21.86
N PRO A 116 16.76 3.45 21.62
CA PRO A 116 17.75 4.13 20.77
C PRO A 116 17.22 4.41 19.35
N ASN A 117 16.50 3.45 18.74
CA ASN A 117 15.91 3.65 17.42
C ASN A 117 14.88 4.79 17.43
N SER A 118 14.12 4.96 18.52
CA SER A 118 13.20 6.09 18.65
C SER A 118 13.91 7.42 18.80
N ILE A 119 15.12 7.45 19.36
CA ILE A 119 15.97 8.65 19.45
C ILE A 119 16.47 9.00 18.04
N THR A 120 17.11 8.05 17.35
CA THR A 120 17.65 8.22 16.00
C THR A 120 16.58 8.70 15.02
N MET A 121 15.44 7.99 14.94
CA MET A 121 14.34 8.39 14.07
C MET A 121 13.80 9.79 14.39
N ARG A 122 13.84 10.21 15.66
CA ARG A 122 13.37 11.54 16.05
C ARG A 122 14.33 12.61 15.57
N LEU A 123 15.64 12.40 15.74
CA LEU A 123 16.69 13.29 15.23
C LEU A 123 16.61 13.42 13.70
N GLU A 124 16.48 12.32 12.98
CA GLU A 124 16.41 12.32 11.51
C GLU A 124 15.13 12.99 10.99
N ASN A 125 13.95 12.48 11.40
CA ASN A 125 12.70 12.88 10.77
C ASN A 125 12.19 14.24 11.27
N LYS A 126 12.46 14.60 12.53
CA LYS A 126 11.96 15.85 13.12
C LYS A 126 12.97 16.98 13.01
N HIS A 127 14.27 16.66 13.06
CA HIS A 127 15.33 17.66 13.13
C HIS A 127 16.29 17.63 11.93
N GLY A 128 16.16 16.65 11.03
CA GLY A 128 17.01 16.56 9.83
C GLY A 128 18.47 16.21 10.13
N ILE A 129 18.74 15.67 11.32
CA ILE A 129 20.08 15.28 11.74
C ILE A 129 20.30 13.84 11.28
N VAL A 130 21.12 13.66 10.25
CA VAL A 130 21.51 12.34 9.75
C VAL A 130 22.60 11.79 10.66
N MET A 131 22.31 10.69 11.34
CA MET A 131 23.30 10.00 12.16
C MET A 131 23.97 8.94 11.28
N GLU A 132 25.31 8.91 11.25
CA GLU A 132 26.02 7.79 10.65
C GLU A 132 25.84 6.56 11.55
N ASP A 133 25.30 5.49 10.99
CA ASP A 133 24.93 4.28 11.73
C ASP A 133 26.23 3.50 12.07
N PRO A 134 26.61 3.33 13.35
CA PRO A 134 27.83 2.61 13.72
C PRO A 134 27.72 1.08 13.50
N LYS A 135 26.62 0.59 12.91
CA LYS A 135 26.39 -0.83 12.61
C LYS A 135 26.82 -1.27 11.21
N ASN A 136 27.51 -0.39 10.46
CA ASN A 136 28.10 -0.70 9.16
C ASN A 136 29.63 -0.95 9.22
N GLU A 137 30.13 -1.54 10.30
CA GLU A 137 31.49 -2.12 10.37
C GLU A 137 31.45 -3.55 10.96
#